data_AF-A0A9N9JGL6-F1
#
_entry.id   AF-A0A9N9JGL6-F1
#
_cell.length_a   1.000
_cell.length_b   1.000
_cell.length_c   1.000
_cell.angle_alpha   90.00
_cell.angle_beta   90.00
_cell.angle_gamma   90.00
#
_symmetry.space_group_name_H-M   'P 1'
#
loop_
_entity.id
_entity.type
_entity.pdbx_description
1 polymer ?
#
loop_
_entity_poly.entity_id
_entity_poly.type
_entity_poly.pdbx_seq_one_letter_code
_entity_poly.pdbx_strand_id
1 'polypeptide(L)'
;GGKTSTTFGIAMQRWSIYIDFSPSAGTYGDHVGPELAAIKFKQPKFEQHDQQSHVFRMLNWVILSRGLLLIKMLIEKNILTPKEWLFAQLQIDDSNIRRKLALENYDILNVTTLIKSINSCLNVKSLTLIFDEAQVLCRSEYGEYIGSSVKDKKWNLLQAYIEHLTHLRVTCLLAGTYMHMSSGISLVTSVGKKRGLKDHIVLKLPFLSHNDVLRNLNAVIDLTDVSPKILNLLGCLLRGRPRNCASFVGLLISERISVNRTKDQKNQEIIKLLM
;
A
#
# COMPACT_ATOMS: atom_id res chain seq x y z
N GLY A 1 4.04 7.06 9.06
CA GLY A 1 3.29 5.83 9.35
C GLY A 1 1.77 5.92 9.30
N GLY A 2 1.12 7.08 9.08
CA GLY A 2 -0.35 7.14 9.20
C GLY A 2 -1.11 6.30 8.17
N LYS A 3 -0.86 6.51 6.87
CA LYS A 3 -1.61 5.87 5.78
C LYS A 3 -1.30 4.39 5.62
N THR A 4 -0.03 4.07 5.72
CA THR A 4 0.46 2.70 5.68
C THR A 4 -0.04 1.91 6.89
N SER A 5 -0.22 2.50 8.08
CA SER A 5 -0.64 1.73 9.26
C SER A 5 -2.07 1.15 9.18
N THR A 6 -3.04 1.87 8.61
CA THR A 6 -4.41 1.35 8.46
C THR A 6 -4.48 0.31 7.36
N THR A 7 -3.78 0.56 6.26
CA THR A 7 -3.56 -0.39 5.18
C THR A 7 -2.94 -1.69 5.71
N PHE A 8 -1.85 -1.58 6.47
CA PHE A 8 -1.20 -2.70 7.16
C PHE A 8 -2.13 -3.35 8.19
N GLY A 9 -2.94 -2.59 8.92
CA GLY A 9 -3.89 -3.13 9.91
C GLY A 9 -4.96 -4.01 9.27
N ILE A 10 -5.57 -3.56 8.17
CA ILE A 10 -6.55 -4.35 7.40
C ILE A 10 -5.86 -5.59 6.80
N ALA A 11 -4.66 -5.40 6.26
CA ALA A 11 -3.87 -6.46 5.67
C ALA A 11 -3.49 -7.55 6.69
N MET A 12 -3.10 -7.19 7.92
CA MET A 12 -2.73 -8.15 8.96
C MET A 12 -3.89 -9.09 9.35
N GLN A 13 -5.13 -8.73 9.04
CA GLN A 13 -6.32 -9.52 9.32
C GLN A 13 -6.80 -10.36 8.11
N ARG A 14 -6.23 -10.19 6.91
CA ARG A 14 -6.70 -10.83 5.68
C ARG A 14 -5.55 -11.32 4.82
N TRP A 15 -5.71 -12.45 4.14
CA TRP A 15 -4.83 -12.81 3.03
C TRP A 15 -4.93 -11.71 1.97
N SER A 16 -3.86 -10.93 1.85
CA SER A 16 -3.83 -9.73 1.00
C SER A 16 -2.81 -9.93 -0.13
N ILE A 17 -2.52 -8.93 -0.96
CA ILE A 17 -1.31 -8.77 -1.79
C ILE A 17 -0.89 -7.31 -1.66
N TYR A 18 0.32 -7.04 -1.18
CA TYR A 18 0.86 -5.68 -1.11
C TYR A 18 1.56 -5.33 -2.43
N ILE A 19 1.23 -4.16 -2.97
CA ILE A 19 1.72 -3.64 -4.25
C ILE A 19 2.15 -2.19 -4.02
N ASP A 20 3.45 -1.94 -4.13
CA ASP A 20 4.04 -0.61 -3.94
C ASP A 20 4.27 0.07 -5.29
N PHE A 21 3.73 1.29 -5.45
CA PHE A 21 3.93 2.12 -6.64
C PHE A 21 4.90 3.29 -6.40
N SER A 22 5.62 3.29 -5.28
CA SER A 22 6.56 4.35 -4.92
C SER A 22 7.76 4.44 -5.89
N PRO A 23 8.17 5.65 -6.34
CA PRO A 23 9.25 5.80 -7.31
C PRO A 23 10.66 5.70 -6.67
N SER A 24 11.10 4.53 -6.19
CA SER A 24 12.51 4.24 -5.85
C SER A 24 13.13 4.83 -4.56
N ALA A 25 12.34 5.16 -3.52
CA ALA A 25 12.88 5.49 -2.19
C ALA A 25 12.00 5.04 -1.01
N GLY A 26 11.15 4.03 -1.24
CA GLY A 26 10.32 3.43 -0.20
C GLY A 26 11.18 2.74 0.86
N THR A 27 10.67 2.65 2.09
CA THR A 27 11.27 1.81 3.15
C THR A 27 11.04 0.31 2.89
N TYR A 28 10.25 -0.02 1.87
CA TYR A 28 9.85 -1.36 1.46
C TYR A 28 10.28 -1.61 0.02
N GLY A 29 10.45 -2.88 -0.36
CA GLY A 29 10.96 -3.26 -1.67
C GLY A 29 10.11 -2.72 -2.84
N ASP A 30 10.78 -2.31 -3.92
CA ASP A 30 10.10 -1.90 -5.15
C ASP A 30 9.49 -3.13 -5.85
N HIS A 31 8.17 -3.25 -5.77
CA HIS A 31 7.46 -4.41 -6.30
C HIS A 31 7.02 -4.25 -7.75
N VAL A 32 6.88 -3.04 -8.28
CA VAL A 32 6.30 -2.78 -9.61
C VAL A 32 7.15 -1.84 -10.46
N GLY A 33 8.25 -1.32 -9.94
CA GLY A 33 9.09 -0.32 -10.62
C GLY A 33 9.54 -0.72 -12.02
N PRO A 34 10.01 -1.95 -12.28
CA PRO A 34 10.35 -2.38 -13.63
C PRO A 34 9.15 -2.30 -14.59
N GLU A 35 7.98 -2.75 -14.15
CA GLU A 35 6.75 -2.67 -14.94
C GLU A 35 6.31 -1.22 -15.16
N LEU A 36 6.38 -0.36 -14.13
CA LEU A 36 6.06 1.06 -14.24
C LEU A 36 7.02 1.79 -15.18
N ALA A 37 8.31 1.48 -15.13
CA ALA A 37 9.31 2.05 -16.03
C ALA A 37 9.02 1.67 -17.48
N ALA A 38 8.66 0.41 -17.73
CA ALA A 38 8.29 -0.06 -19.07
C ALA A 38 6.98 0.56 -19.57
N ILE A 39 5.97 0.73 -18.71
CA ILE A 39 4.72 1.44 -19.06
C ILE A 39 5.03 2.90 -19.40
N LYS A 40 5.83 3.57 -18.58
CA LYS A 40 6.25 4.97 -18.79
C LYS A 40 7.06 5.14 -20.07
N PHE A 41 7.90 4.16 -20.43
CA PHE A 41 8.64 4.17 -21.69
C PHE A 41 7.70 4.02 -22.88
N LYS A 42 6.70 3.14 -22.78
CA LYS A 42 5.75 2.86 -23.87
C LYS A 42 4.73 3.99 -24.08
N GLN A 43 4.31 4.67 -23.01
CA GLN A 43 3.25 5.69 -23.00
C GLN A 43 2.00 5.28 -23.79
N PRO A 44 1.21 4.33 -23.27
CA PRO A 44 0.01 3.84 -23.95
C PRO A 44 -0.92 4.96 -24.39
N LYS A 45 -1.34 4.91 -25.66
CA LYS A 45 -2.24 5.91 -26.24
C LYS A 45 -3.69 5.47 -26.13
N PHE A 46 -4.58 6.46 -26.00
CA PHE A 46 -6.02 6.25 -25.91
C PHE A 46 -6.58 5.44 -27.08
N GLU A 47 -6.08 5.64 -28.29
CA GLU A 47 -6.56 4.96 -29.51
C GLU A 47 -5.94 3.56 -29.71
N GLN A 48 -4.92 3.18 -28.93
CA GLN A 48 -4.15 1.95 -29.13
C GLN A 48 -4.51 0.89 -28.07
N HIS A 49 -5.62 0.19 -28.32
CA HIS A 49 -6.20 -0.83 -27.42
C HIS A 49 -5.26 -1.99 -27.09
N ASP A 50 -4.41 -2.39 -28.03
CA ASP A 50 -3.40 -3.43 -27.89
C ASP A 50 -2.33 -3.04 -26.86
N GLN A 51 -1.93 -1.76 -26.83
CA GLN A 51 -1.00 -1.23 -25.84
C GLN A 51 -1.60 -1.21 -24.45
N GLN A 52 -2.86 -0.78 -24.32
CA GLN A 52 -3.58 -0.78 -23.04
C GLN A 52 -3.74 -2.22 -22.50
N SER A 53 -4.11 -3.16 -23.36
CA SER A 53 -4.24 -4.58 -23.00
C SER A 53 -2.90 -5.21 -22.59
N HIS A 54 -1.79 -4.75 -23.17
CA HIS A 54 -0.46 -5.19 -22.75
C HIS A 54 -0.11 -4.69 -21.35
N VAL A 55 -0.44 -3.44 -21.03
CA VAL A 55 -0.21 -2.86 -19.69
C VAL A 55 -0.97 -3.64 -18.63
N PHE A 56 -2.25 -3.96 -18.86
CA PHE A 56 -3.03 -4.73 -17.90
C PHE A 56 -2.47 -6.13 -17.70
N ARG A 57 -1.96 -6.79 -18.75
CA ARG A 57 -1.29 -8.09 -18.62
C ARG A 57 -0.04 -8.01 -17.76
N MET A 58 0.80 -6.99 -17.96
CA MET A 58 1.99 -6.79 -17.13
C MET A 58 1.64 -6.65 -15.65
N LEU A 59 0.64 -5.83 -15.33
CA LEU A 59 0.21 -5.65 -13.94
C LEU A 59 -0.50 -6.89 -13.36
N ASN A 60 -1.22 -7.66 -14.19
CA ASN A 60 -1.79 -8.95 -13.77
C ASN A 60 -0.70 -9.94 -13.35
N TRP A 61 0.44 -9.98 -14.04
CA TRP A 61 1.55 -10.87 -13.68
C TRP A 61 2.10 -10.59 -12.30
N VAL A 62 2.14 -9.33 -11.89
CA VAL A 62 2.55 -8.93 -10.52
C VAL A 62 1.58 -9.48 -9.47
N ILE A 63 0.27 -9.39 -9.74
CA ILE A 63 -0.73 -9.94 -8.80
C ILE A 63 -0.61 -11.46 -8.74
N LEU A 64 -0.51 -12.12 -9.89
CA LEU A 64 -0.42 -13.57 -9.98
C LEU A 64 0.87 -14.11 -9.35
N SER A 65 2.02 -13.47 -9.58
CA SER A 65 3.29 -13.90 -9.01
C SER A 65 3.27 -13.84 -7.49
N ARG A 66 2.72 -12.77 -6.92
CA ARG A 66 2.55 -12.61 -5.47
C ARG A 66 1.55 -13.62 -4.90
N GLY A 67 0.46 -13.89 -5.62
CA GLY A 67 -0.52 -14.93 -5.26
C GLY A 67 0.02 -16.36 -5.31
N LEU A 68 0.93 -16.65 -6.24
CA LEU A 68 1.60 -17.94 -6.31
C LEU A 68 2.70 -18.07 -5.26
N LEU A 69 3.44 -17.00 -4.99
CA LEU A 69 4.42 -16.96 -3.91
C LEU A 69 3.75 -17.25 -2.56
N LEU A 70 2.56 -16.69 -2.34
CA LEU A 70 1.67 -16.97 -1.21
C LEU A 70 1.46 -18.46 -0.99
N ILE A 71 1.03 -19.16 -2.04
CA ILE A 71 0.74 -20.59 -1.99
C ILE A 71 2.03 -21.38 -1.73
N LYS A 72 3.12 -21.04 -2.42
CA LYS A 72 4.42 -21.69 -2.22
C LYS A 72 4.83 -21.65 -0.75
N MET A 73 4.79 -20.47 -0.13
CA MET A 73 5.19 -20.30 1.26
C MET A 73 4.27 -21.03 2.25
N LEU A 74 2.97 -21.11 1.94
CA LEU A 74 2.02 -21.86 2.75
C LEU A 74 2.30 -23.36 2.69
N ILE A 75 2.63 -23.91 1.52
CA ILE A 75 3.00 -25.31 1.34
C ILE A 75 4.31 -25.63 2.06
N GLU A 76 5.30 -24.74 1.96
CA GLU A 76 6.60 -24.88 2.63
C GLU A 76 6.52 -24.64 4.15
N LYS A 77 5.32 -24.35 4.70
CA LYS A 77 5.07 -24.02 6.11
C LYS A 77 5.88 -22.84 6.64
N ASN A 78 6.32 -21.96 5.75
CA ASN A 78 7.10 -20.77 6.10
C ASN A 78 6.24 -19.60 6.60
N ILE A 79 4.91 -19.69 6.44
CA ILE A 79 3.94 -18.70 6.88
C ILE A 79 2.70 -19.43 7.39
N LEU A 80 2.28 -19.11 8.61
CA LEU A 80 1.07 -19.62 9.23
C LEU A 80 0.00 -18.53 9.41
N THR A 81 0.38 -17.25 9.33
CA THR A 81 -0.55 -16.13 9.57
C THR A 81 -0.54 -15.09 8.44
N PRO A 82 -1.68 -14.41 8.15
CA PRO A 82 -1.72 -13.29 7.21
C PRO A 82 -0.73 -12.17 7.56
N LYS A 83 -0.44 -11.98 8.84
CA LYS A 83 0.57 -11.05 9.34
C LYS A 83 1.98 -11.42 8.86
N GLU A 84 2.42 -12.65 9.09
CA GLU A 84 3.76 -13.13 8.67
C GLU A 84 3.96 -12.97 7.16
N TRP A 85 2.91 -13.27 6.39
CA TRP A 85 2.94 -13.10 4.95
C TRP A 85 3.12 -11.65 4.52
N LEU A 86 2.43 -10.73 5.20
CA LEU A 86 2.50 -9.32 4.87
C LEU A 86 3.94 -8.81 5.01
N PHE A 87 4.64 -9.26 6.05
CA PHE A 87 6.06 -8.97 6.22
C PHE A 87 6.94 -9.69 5.20
N ALA A 88 6.63 -10.95 4.89
CA ALA A 88 7.42 -11.74 3.96
C ALA A 88 7.47 -11.15 2.55
N GLN A 89 6.36 -10.64 2.00
CA GLN A 89 6.42 -10.04 0.66
C GLN A 89 7.31 -8.82 0.57
N LEU A 90 7.42 -8.04 1.66
CA LEU A 90 8.25 -6.84 1.67
C LEU A 90 9.73 -7.20 1.48
N GLN A 91 10.10 -8.48 1.67
CA GLN A 91 11.46 -8.98 1.65
C GLN A 91 11.73 -9.97 0.51
N ILE A 92 10.70 -10.66 0.00
CA ILE A 92 10.87 -11.75 -0.96
C ILE A 92 10.73 -11.26 -2.40
N ASP A 93 11.73 -11.64 -3.21
CA ASP A 93 11.73 -11.50 -4.66
C ASP A 93 10.90 -12.60 -5.34
N ASP A 94 10.12 -12.21 -6.34
CA ASP A 94 9.26 -13.05 -7.16
C ASP A 94 9.61 -12.96 -8.66
N SER A 95 10.75 -12.36 -9.02
CA SER A 95 11.24 -12.16 -10.39
C SER A 95 11.18 -13.41 -11.26
N ASN A 96 11.60 -14.57 -10.72
CA ASN A 96 11.57 -15.84 -11.43
C ASN A 96 10.14 -16.32 -11.74
N ILE A 97 9.19 -16.10 -10.82
CA ILE A 97 7.78 -16.45 -11.03
C ILE A 97 7.21 -15.52 -12.10
N ARG A 98 7.44 -14.20 -11.99
CA ARG A 98 7.01 -13.21 -12.98
C ARG A 98 7.51 -13.54 -14.39
N ARG A 99 8.79 -13.89 -14.53
CA ARG A 99 9.38 -14.28 -15.81
C ARG A 99 8.68 -15.48 -16.43
N LYS A 100 8.34 -16.50 -15.63
CA LYS A 100 7.59 -17.67 -16.13
C LYS A 100 6.17 -17.28 -16.57
N LEU A 101 5.46 -16.49 -15.75
CA LEU A 101 4.12 -16.01 -16.09
C LEU A 101 4.09 -15.18 -17.38
N ALA A 102 5.14 -14.40 -17.63
CA ALA A 102 5.27 -13.58 -18.83
C ALA A 102 5.43 -14.43 -20.12
N LEU A 103 6.11 -15.57 -20.04
CA LEU A 103 6.33 -16.48 -21.18
C LEU A 103 5.04 -17.20 -21.60
N GLU A 104 4.18 -17.54 -20.64
CA GLU A 104 2.93 -18.27 -20.89
C GLU A 104 1.83 -17.40 -21.53
N ASN A 105 2.01 -16.07 -21.59
CA ASN A 105 1.08 -15.10 -22.20
C ASN A 105 -0.40 -15.33 -21.82
N TYR A 106 -0.67 -15.43 -20.51
CA TYR A 106 -2.02 -15.64 -20.02
C TYR A 106 -3.00 -14.56 -20.49
N ASP A 107 -4.09 -14.99 -21.11
CA ASP A 107 -5.25 -14.15 -21.38
C ASP A 107 -6.06 -13.87 -20.10
N ILE A 108 -7.08 -13.02 -20.22
CA ILE A 108 -7.91 -12.60 -19.08
C ILE A 108 -8.72 -13.76 -18.47
N LEU A 109 -9.09 -14.77 -19.26
CA LEU A 109 -9.85 -15.93 -18.77
C LEU A 109 -8.96 -16.81 -17.90
N ASN A 110 -7.72 -17.01 -18.31
CA ASN A 110 -6.73 -17.74 -17.54
C ASN A 110 -6.32 -16.99 -16.28
N VAL A 111 -6.13 -15.67 -16.35
CA VAL A 111 -5.90 -14.82 -15.16
C VAL A 111 -7.07 -14.99 -14.17
N THR A 112 -8.31 -14.92 -14.66
CA THR A 112 -9.52 -15.07 -13.83
C THR A 112 -9.56 -16.45 -13.17
N THR A 113 -9.27 -17.50 -13.93
CA THR A 113 -9.24 -18.88 -13.44
C THR A 113 -8.15 -19.05 -12.38
N LEU A 114 -6.95 -18.52 -12.62
CA LEU A 114 -5.85 -18.62 -11.68
C LEU A 114 -6.12 -17.85 -10.39
N ILE A 115 -6.71 -16.66 -10.45
CA ILE A 115 -7.16 -15.92 -9.25
C ILE A 115 -8.20 -16.71 -8.47
N LYS A 116 -9.16 -17.37 -9.15
CA LYS A 116 -10.13 -18.25 -8.48
C LYS A 116 -9.44 -19.43 -7.80
N SER A 117 -8.48 -20.07 -8.46
CA SER A 117 -7.69 -21.17 -7.88
C SER A 117 -6.88 -20.70 -6.68
N ILE A 118 -6.23 -19.52 -6.76
CA ILE A 118 -5.50 -18.92 -5.63
C ILE A 118 -6.43 -18.69 -4.44
N ASN A 119 -7.59 -18.07 -4.67
CA ASN A 119 -8.59 -17.86 -3.62
C ASN A 119 -9.05 -19.17 -2.98
N SER A 120 -9.24 -20.21 -3.79
CA SER A 120 -9.61 -21.55 -3.31
C SER A 120 -8.51 -22.19 -2.46
N CYS A 121 -7.26 -22.14 -2.92
CA CYS A 121 -6.11 -22.68 -2.18
C CYS A 121 -5.91 -21.99 -0.83
N LEU A 122 -6.11 -20.68 -0.77
CA LEU A 122 -5.99 -19.88 0.46
C LEU A 122 -7.26 -19.94 1.33
N ASN A 123 -8.31 -20.63 0.88
CA ASN A 123 -9.62 -20.70 1.54
C ASN A 123 -10.22 -19.31 1.85
N VAL A 124 -10.22 -18.41 0.86
CA VAL A 124 -10.78 -17.06 0.97
C VAL A 124 -11.82 -16.78 -0.11
N LYS A 125 -12.82 -15.95 0.23
CA LYS A 125 -13.83 -15.51 -0.75
C LYS A 125 -13.24 -14.60 -1.83
N SER A 126 -12.30 -13.75 -1.43
CA SER A 126 -11.65 -12.77 -2.30
C SER A 126 -10.33 -12.33 -1.68
N LEU A 127 -9.29 -12.27 -2.51
CA LEU A 127 -7.99 -11.74 -2.14
C LEU A 127 -8.06 -10.21 -2.01
N THR A 128 -7.41 -9.67 -0.97
CA THR A 128 -7.35 -8.21 -0.77
C THR A 128 -6.10 -7.64 -1.42
N LEU A 129 -6.23 -6.93 -2.54
CA LEU A 129 -5.12 -6.24 -3.19
C LEU A 129 -4.92 -4.87 -2.57
N ILE A 130 -3.70 -4.56 -2.17
CA ILE A 130 -3.33 -3.32 -1.50
C ILE A 130 -2.41 -2.55 -2.41
N PHE A 131 -2.87 -1.39 -2.86
CA PHE A 131 -2.13 -0.48 -3.72
C PHE A 131 -1.62 0.65 -2.85
N ASP A 132 -0.34 0.64 -2.48
CA ASP A 132 0.28 1.76 -1.77
C ASP A 132 0.82 2.80 -2.75
N GLU A 133 0.70 4.07 -2.38
CA GLU A 133 0.98 5.21 -3.26
C GLU A 133 0.24 5.14 -4.61
N ALA A 134 -1.00 4.63 -4.60
CA ALA A 134 -1.82 4.37 -5.78
C ALA A 134 -2.04 5.62 -6.66
N GLN A 135 -1.98 6.82 -6.09
CA GLN A 135 -2.12 8.07 -6.85
C GLN A 135 -1.00 8.30 -7.88
N VAL A 136 0.14 7.60 -7.75
CA VAL A 136 1.21 7.62 -8.77
C VAL A 136 0.66 7.19 -10.12
N LEU A 137 -0.21 6.17 -10.15
CA LEU A 137 -0.83 5.65 -11.37
C LEU A 137 -1.80 6.64 -12.05
N CYS A 138 -2.10 7.78 -11.42
CA CYS A 138 -2.92 8.81 -12.04
C CYS A 138 -2.11 9.79 -12.91
N ARG A 139 -0.78 9.72 -12.88
CA ARG A 139 0.08 10.62 -13.65
C ARG A 139 -0.03 10.33 -15.15
N SER A 140 0.01 11.40 -15.95
CA SER A 140 -0.08 11.32 -17.42
C SER A 140 1.07 10.55 -18.06
N GLU A 141 2.23 10.46 -17.40
CA GLU A 141 3.39 9.69 -17.87
C GLU A 141 3.11 8.18 -18.04
N TYR A 142 2.03 7.68 -17.44
CA TYR A 142 1.58 6.28 -17.60
C TYR A 142 0.57 6.07 -18.72
N GLY A 143 0.32 7.10 -19.54
CA GLY A 143 -0.54 7.02 -20.72
C GLY A 143 -2.02 7.26 -20.43
N GLU A 144 -2.82 7.06 -21.46
CA GLU A 144 -4.26 7.35 -21.51
C GLU A 144 -5.04 6.11 -21.93
N TYR A 145 -6.17 5.87 -21.27
CA TYR A 145 -6.91 4.61 -21.37
C TYR A 145 -8.39 4.83 -21.66
N ILE A 146 -9.01 3.81 -22.24
CA ILE A 146 -10.45 3.76 -22.48
C ILE A 146 -11.16 3.25 -21.22
N GLY A 147 -12.37 3.77 -20.96
CA GLY A 147 -13.22 3.26 -19.88
C GLY A 147 -14.36 4.19 -19.50
N SER A 148 -14.31 5.46 -19.91
CA SER A 148 -15.41 6.39 -19.69
C SER A 148 -16.62 6.05 -20.57
N SER A 149 -17.82 6.08 -19.97
CA SER A 149 -19.09 6.10 -20.71
C SER A 149 -19.34 7.44 -21.42
N VAL A 150 -18.60 8.49 -21.04
CA VAL A 150 -18.56 9.78 -21.76
C VAL A 150 -17.59 9.66 -22.91
N LYS A 151 -18.08 9.93 -24.13
CA LYS A 151 -17.30 9.95 -25.37
C LYS A 151 -16.06 10.85 -25.21
N ASP A 152 -14.92 10.38 -25.71
CA ASP A 152 -13.63 11.09 -25.73
C ASP A 152 -13.01 11.41 -24.35
N LYS A 153 -13.66 11.02 -23.24
CA LYS A 153 -13.08 11.17 -21.91
C LYS A 153 -12.08 10.04 -21.65
N LYS A 154 -10.83 10.45 -21.53
CA LYS A 154 -9.68 9.57 -21.28
C LYS A 154 -9.55 9.28 -19.79
N TRP A 155 -9.26 8.02 -19.47
CA TRP A 155 -8.96 7.58 -18.12
C TRP A 155 -7.45 7.51 -17.89
N ASN A 156 -7.02 7.71 -16.64
CA ASN A 156 -5.65 7.39 -16.23
C ASN A 156 -5.48 5.89 -15.94
N LEU A 157 -4.24 5.43 -15.79
CA LEU A 157 -3.93 4.03 -15.55
C LEU A 157 -4.64 3.48 -14.31
N LEU A 158 -4.68 4.23 -13.20
CA LEU A 158 -5.40 3.78 -11.99
C LEU A 158 -6.87 3.50 -12.29
N GLN A 159 -7.54 4.41 -13.00
CA GLN A 159 -8.96 4.27 -13.32
C GLN A 159 -9.22 3.03 -14.16
N ALA A 160 -8.47 2.87 -15.23
CA ALA A 160 -8.65 1.77 -16.16
C ALA A 160 -8.28 0.42 -15.55
N TYR A 161 -7.20 0.37 -14.76
CA TYR A 161 -6.79 -0.87 -14.15
C TYR A 161 -7.74 -1.32 -13.03
N ILE A 162 -8.29 -0.40 -12.23
CA ILE A 162 -9.28 -0.77 -11.22
C ILE A 162 -10.56 -1.32 -11.86
N GLU A 163 -11.05 -0.71 -12.94
CA GLU A 163 -12.18 -1.26 -13.70
C GLU A 163 -11.85 -2.67 -14.23
N HIS A 164 -10.68 -2.86 -14.83
CA HIS A 164 -10.21 -4.17 -15.29
C HIS A 164 -10.21 -5.21 -14.15
N LEU A 165 -9.83 -4.82 -12.94
CA LEU A 165 -9.85 -5.70 -11.76
C LEU A 165 -11.25 -5.98 -11.20
N THR A 166 -12.28 -5.18 -11.50
CA THR A 166 -13.65 -5.44 -11.02
C THR A 166 -14.23 -6.75 -11.58
N HIS A 167 -13.69 -7.25 -12.69
CA HIS A 167 -14.04 -8.54 -13.27
C HIS A 167 -13.37 -9.72 -12.56
N LEU A 168 -12.40 -9.47 -11.69
CA LEU A 168 -11.70 -10.48 -10.91
C LEU A 168 -12.31 -10.58 -9.49
N ARG A 169 -12.18 -11.75 -8.85
CA ARG A 169 -12.62 -11.95 -7.44
C ARG A 169 -11.61 -11.36 -6.45
N VAL A 170 -11.38 -10.06 -6.55
CA VAL A 170 -10.44 -9.31 -5.71
C VAL A 170 -11.14 -8.14 -5.01
N THR A 171 -10.61 -7.76 -3.85
CA THR A 171 -11.00 -6.55 -3.13
C THR A 171 -9.84 -5.58 -3.20
N CYS A 172 -10.03 -4.39 -3.77
CA CYS A 172 -8.97 -3.40 -3.88
C CYS A 172 -9.01 -2.42 -2.69
N LEU A 173 -7.87 -2.21 -2.05
CA LEU A 173 -7.65 -1.19 -1.05
C LEU A 173 -6.61 -0.20 -1.58
N LEU A 174 -7.03 1.03 -1.81
CA LEU A 174 -6.20 2.08 -2.41
C LEU A 174 -5.71 3.03 -1.33
N ALA A 175 -4.41 3.04 -1.09
CA ALA A 175 -3.73 3.95 -0.18
C ALA A 175 -2.93 4.97 -0.98
N GLY A 176 -2.85 6.19 -0.47
CA GLY A 176 -2.11 7.23 -1.17
C GLY A 176 -1.92 8.53 -0.40
N THR A 177 -0.76 9.15 -0.58
CA THR A 177 -0.40 10.39 0.14
C THR A 177 -1.21 11.60 -0.30
N TYR A 178 -1.62 11.71 -1.56
CA TYR A 178 -2.36 12.87 -2.10
C TYR A 178 -3.67 12.49 -2.80
N MET A 179 -4.52 11.69 -2.15
CA MET A 179 -5.79 11.23 -2.74
C MET A 179 -6.81 12.34 -3.06
N HIS A 180 -6.59 13.56 -2.56
CA HIS A 180 -7.54 14.70 -2.66
C HIS A 180 -6.95 16.01 -3.20
N MET A 181 -5.67 16.10 -3.56
CA MET A 181 -5.07 17.39 -3.97
C MET A 181 -4.14 17.25 -5.17
N SER A 182 -4.69 17.48 -6.37
CA SER A 182 -4.16 18.47 -7.31
C SER A 182 -5.07 18.59 -8.55
N SER A 183 -5.53 19.81 -8.77
CA SER A 183 -5.99 20.41 -10.04
C SER A 183 -5.89 19.51 -11.29
N GLY A 184 -7.03 19.03 -11.78
CA GLY A 184 -7.17 18.47 -13.13
C GLY A 184 -7.08 16.94 -13.25
N ILE A 185 -6.59 16.23 -12.22
CA ILE A 185 -6.53 14.78 -12.20
C ILE A 185 -7.81 14.26 -11.54
N SER A 186 -8.62 13.49 -12.28
CA SER A 186 -9.84 12.84 -11.77
C SER A 186 -9.55 12.20 -10.41
N LEU A 187 -10.18 12.70 -9.34
CA LEU A 187 -9.91 12.26 -7.96
C LEU A 187 -9.87 10.73 -7.92
N VAL A 188 -9.01 10.13 -7.10
CA VAL A 188 -9.08 8.68 -6.85
C VAL A 188 -10.47 8.28 -6.33
N THR A 189 -11.19 9.22 -5.71
CA THR A 189 -12.61 9.09 -5.31
C THR A 189 -13.62 9.08 -6.47
N SER A 190 -13.18 9.31 -7.70
CA SER A 190 -13.95 9.29 -8.95
C SER A 190 -13.60 8.10 -9.86
N VAL A 191 -12.52 7.37 -9.56
CA VAL A 191 -12.23 6.05 -10.15
C VAL A 191 -13.44 5.14 -9.90
N GLY A 192 -13.84 4.31 -10.87
CA GLY A 192 -14.85 3.26 -10.65
C GLY A 192 -16.29 3.71 -10.40
N LYS A 193 -16.62 5.01 -10.47
CA LYS A 193 -18.02 5.49 -10.36
C LYS A 193 -18.83 5.20 -11.63
N LYS A 194 -19.07 3.92 -11.91
CA LYS A 194 -20.16 3.47 -12.79
C LYS A 194 -21.45 3.50 -11.97
N ARG A 195 -22.56 3.96 -12.55
CA ARG A 195 -23.89 3.79 -11.92
C ARG A 195 -24.09 2.30 -11.59
N GLY A 196 -24.15 1.95 -10.30
CA GLY A 196 -24.42 0.58 -9.82
C GLY A 196 -23.23 -0.25 -9.33
N LEU A 197 -21.98 0.25 -9.40
CA LEU A 197 -20.83 -0.41 -8.76
C LEU A 197 -20.66 0.09 -7.31
N LYS A 198 -20.37 -0.85 -6.40
CA LYS A 198 -20.37 -0.69 -4.93
C LYS A 198 -19.67 0.59 -4.49
N ASP A 199 -20.31 1.30 -3.56
CA ASP A 199 -19.82 2.54 -2.97
C ASP A 199 -18.35 2.45 -2.55
N HIS A 200 -17.53 3.35 -3.08
CA HIS A 200 -16.15 3.51 -2.63
C HIS A 200 -16.17 4.01 -1.18
N ILE A 201 -15.72 3.19 -0.25
CA ILE A 201 -15.54 3.61 1.15
C ILE A 201 -14.25 4.42 1.22
N VAL A 202 -14.38 5.73 1.48
CA VAL A 202 -13.23 6.62 1.65
C VAL A 202 -12.95 6.77 3.15
N LEU A 203 -11.81 6.24 3.59
CA LEU A 203 -11.32 6.39 4.95
C LEU A 203 -10.31 7.53 5.02
N LYS A 204 -10.69 8.65 5.63
CA LYS A 204 -9.76 9.74 5.93
C LYS A 204 -9.10 9.49 7.27
N LEU A 205 -7.78 9.34 7.27
CA LEU A 205 -7.02 9.15 8.49
C LEU A 205 -6.72 10.50 9.15
N PRO A 206 -7.23 10.74 10.37
CA PRO A 206 -7.05 12.01 11.05
C PRO A 206 -5.62 12.16 11.58
N PHE A 207 -5.27 13.40 11.91
CA PHE A 207 -4.09 13.66 12.71
C PHE A 207 -4.28 13.13 14.14
N LEU A 208 -3.16 12.76 14.78
CA LEU A 208 -3.16 12.32 16.17
C LEU A 208 -3.53 13.50 17.08
N SER A 209 -4.52 13.28 17.93
CA SER A 209 -4.79 14.13 19.08
C SER A 209 -3.74 13.90 20.18
N HIS A 210 -3.76 14.75 21.21
CA HIS A 210 -2.94 14.58 22.41
C HIS A 210 -3.09 13.17 23.02
N ASN A 211 -4.33 12.71 23.20
CA ASN A 211 -4.60 11.39 23.78
C ASN A 211 -4.17 10.24 22.85
N ASP A 212 -4.25 10.44 21.53
CA ASP A 212 -3.74 9.45 20.57
C ASP A 212 -2.24 9.30 20.68
N VAL A 213 -1.50 10.40 20.86
CA VAL A 213 -0.04 10.36 21.08
C VAL A 213 0.29 9.52 22.30
N LEU A 214 -0.34 9.82 23.45
CA LEU A 214 -0.04 9.09 24.69
C LEU A 214 -0.35 7.60 24.57
N ARG A 215 -1.48 7.24 23.96
CA ARG A 215 -1.84 5.84 23.69
C ARG A 215 -0.83 5.15 22.77
N ASN A 216 -0.42 5.81 21.69
CA ASN A 216 0.56 5.26 20.75
C ASN A 216 1.94 5.08 21.39
N LEU A 217 2.39 6.05 22.21
CA LEU A 217 3.65 5.92 22.94
C LEU A 217 3.58 4.77 23.95
N ASN A 218 2.52 4.69 24.76
CA ASN A 218 2.37 3.63 25.75
C ASN A 218 2.32 2.21 25.15
N ALA A 219 1.88 2.09 23.89
CA ALA A 219 1.86 0.81 23.18
C ALA A 219 3.25 0.33 22.73
N VAL A 220 4.25 1.21 22.67
CA VAL A 220 5.57 0.91 22.09
C VAL A 220 6.69 1.09 23.12
N ILE A 221 6.52 1.99 24.08
CA ILE A 221 7.47 2.27 25.16
C ILE A 221 6.77 2.22 26.51
N ASP A 222 7.48 1.70 27.51
CA ASP A 222 7.00 1.69 28.90
C ASP A 222 7.04 3.12 29.50
N LEU A 223 5.86 3.65 29.80
CA LEU A 223 5.67 4.99 30.37
C LEU A 223 5.41 4.97 31.88
N THR A 224 5.49 3.82 32.56
CA THR A 224 4.98 3.61 33.94
C THR A 224 5.58 4.54 35.01
N ASP A 225 6.71 5.21 34.75
CA ASP A 225 7.38 6.12 35.70
C ASP A 225 7.70 7.50 35.10
N VAL A 226 7.07 7.85 33.97
CA VAL A 226 7.26 9.15 33.33
C VAL A 226 6.33 10.16 34.00
N SER A 227 6.86 11.32 34.41
CA SER A 227 6.04 12.29 35.14
C SER A 227 4.89 12.84 34.27
N PRO A 228 3.73 13.17 34.88
CA PRO A 228 2.58 13.73 34.16
C PRO A 228 2.92 14.99 33.34
N LYS A 229 3.87 15.79 33.83
CA LYS A 229 4.37 16.99 33.13
C LYS A 229 5.05 16.62 31.80
N ILE A 230 5.88 15.59 31.79
CA ILE A 230 6.56 15.12 30.60
C ILE A 230 5.60 14.43 29.65
N LEU A 231 4.67 13.61 30.16
CA LEU A 231 3.60 13.04 29.34
C LEU A 231 2.78 14.14 28.65
N ASN A 232 2.35 15.16 29.39
CA ASN A 232 1.59 16.26 28.81
C ASN A 232 2.37 16.99 27.71
N LEU A 233 3.66 17.26 27.95
CA LEU A 233 4.54 17.90 26.97
C LEU A 233 4.70 17.05 25.70
N LEU A 234 4.91 15.74 25.84
CA LEU A 234 4.97 14.80 24.70
C LEU A 234 3.67 14.78 23.92
N GLY A 235 2.53 14.70 24.60
CA GLY A 235 1.21 14.74 23.98
C GLY A 235 0.95 16.03 23.19
N CYS A 236 1.44 17.17 23.68
CA CYS A 236 1.34 18.45 22.99
C CYS A 236 2.30 18.60 21.80
N LEU A 237 3.56 18.17 21.95
CA LEU A 237 4.59 18.31 20.93
C LEU A 237 4.39 17.35 19.76
N LEU A 238 4.02 16.10 20.04
CA LEU A 238 4.00 15.04 19.03
C LEU A 238 2.63 14.86 18.37
N ARG A 239 1.62 15.65 18.74
CA ARG A 239 0.31 15.67 18.06
C ARG A 239 0.47 16.03 16.59
N GLY A 240 -0.55 15.74 15.79
CA GLY A 240 -0.49 16.00 14.36
C GLY A 240 -0.13 14.74 13.58
N ARG A 241 0.99 14.76 12.86
CA ARG A 241 1.37 13.64 11.98
C ARG A 241 1.89 12.46 12.82
N PRO A 242 1.43 11.22 12.59
CA PRO A 242 1.98 10.04 13.25
C PRO A 242 3.49 9.85 13.09
N ARG A 243 4.11 10.49 12.08
CA ARG A 243 5.56 10.51 11.90
C ARG A 243 6.28 11.13 13.10
N ASN A 244 5.67 12.10 13.79
CA ASN A 244 6.29 12.76 14.94
C ASN A 244 6.56 11.75 16.06
N CYS A 245 5.57 10.92 16.41
CA CYS A 245 5.72 9.83 17.37
C CYS A 245 6.78 8.81 16.93
N ALA A 246 6.77 8.40 15.66
CA ALA A 246 7.74 7.45 15.13
C ALA A 246 9.18 7.98 15.17
N SER A 247 9.40 9.25 14.81
CA SER A 247 10.70 9.91 14.88
C SER A 247 11.19 10.02 16.33
N PHE A 248 10.30 10.38 17.27
CA PHE A 248 10.64 10.42 18.69
C PHE A 248 11.06 9.05 19.24
N VAL A 249 10.31 7.98 18.92
CA VAL A 249 10.67 6.61 19.32
C VAL A 249 12.00 6.18 18.67
N GLY A 250 12.24 6.54 17.41
CA GLY A 250 13.51 6.29 16.74
C GLY A 250 14.69 6.95 17.46
N LEU A 251 14.56 8.24 17.83
CA LEU A 251 15.56 8.96 18.61
C LEU A 251 15.77 8.36 20.01
N LEU A 252 14.69 7.97 20.68
CA LEU A 252 14.76 7.26 21.96
C LEU A 252 15.57 5.97 21.88
N ILE A 253 15.41 5.21 20.80
CA ILE A 253 16.14 3.95 20.60
C ILE A 253 17.61 4.23 20.30
N SER A 254 17.93 5.23 19.47
CA SER A 254 19.33 5.57 19.16
C SER A 254 20.09 6.13 20.36
N GLU A 255 19.43 6.94 21.19
CA GLU A 255 20.02 7.54 22.41
C GLU A 255 20.08 6.55 23.59
N ARG A 256 19.34 5.44 23.53
CA ARG A 256 19.39 4.39 24.58
C ARG A 256 20.75 3.70 24.67
N ILE A 257 21.61 3.83 23.66
CA ILE A 257 22.90 3.14 23.59
C ILE A 257 23.95 3.76 24.54
N SER A 258 23.76 4.96 25.11
CA SER A 258 24.89 5.69 25.72
C SER A 258 24.85 6.08 27.20
N VAL A 259 23.75 6.01 28.00
CA VAL A 259 23.82 6.57 29.38
C VAL A 259 22.89 5.95 30.46
N ASN A 260 23.44 5.80 31.68
CA ASN A 260 22.75 5.64 32.96
C ASN A 260 21.99 6.95 33.34
N ARG A 261 20.75 7.11 32.85
CA ARG A 261 19.87 8.26 33.16
C ARG A 261 18.44 7.78 33.45
N THR A 262 17.69 8.59 34.21
CA THR A 262 16.26 8.36 34.47
C THR A 262 15.41 8.56 33.21
N LYS A 263 14.21 7.94 33.15
CA LYS A 263 13.30 8.04 31.99
C LYS A 263 12.92 9.49 31.67
N ASP A 264 12.66 10.31 32.69
CA ASP A 264 12.33 11.73 32.53
C ASP A 264 13.47 12.56 31.96
N GLN A 265 14.72 12.34 32.42
CA GLN A 265 15.89 13.04 31.88
C GLN A 265 16.14 12.69 30.41
N LYS A 266 15.97 11.40 30.04
CA LYS A 266 16.09 10.94 28.65
C LYS A 266 15.04 11.59 27.75
N ASN A 267 13.78 11.59 28.19
CA ASN A 267 12.69 12.22 27.45
C ASN A 267 12.89 13.74 27.29
N GLN A 268 13.34 14.44 28.34
CA GLN A 268 13.61 15.88 28.27
C GLN A 268 14.73 16.25 27.29
N GLU A 269 15.83 15.49 27.24
CA GLU A 269 16.89 15.76 26.27
C GLU A 269 16.43 15.53 24.84
N ILE A 270 15.69 14.45 24.58
CA ILE A 270 15.18 14.19 23.23
C ILE A 270 14.15 15.24 22.83
N ILE A 271 13.33 15.71 23.78
CA ILE A 271 12.42 16.84 23.54
C ILE A 271 13.22 18.08 23.13
N LYS A 272 14.36 18.38 23.77
CA LYS A 272 15.22 19.50 23.38
C LYS A 272 15.80 19.35 21.97
N LEU A 273 16.09 18.12 21.54
CA LEU A 273 16.56 17.84 20.17
C LEU A 273 15.45 17.96 19.11
N LEU A 274 14.18 17.95 19.53
CA LEU A 274 13.01 18.05 18.66
C LEU A 274 12.43 19.47 18.56
N MET A 275 12.90 20.41 19.39
CA MET A 275 12.53 21.84 19.37
C MET A 275 13.53 22.64 18.55
#